data_AF-A0A4U5NBX7-F1
#
_entry.id   AF-A0A4U5NBX7-F1
#
_cell.length_a   1.000
_cell.length_b   1.000
_cell.length_c   1.000
_cell.angle_alpha   90.00
_cell.angle_beta   90.00
_cell.angle_gamma   90.00
#
_symmetry.space_group_name_H-M   'P 1'
#
loop_
_entity.id
_entity.type
_entity.pdbx_description
1 polymer ?
#
loop_
_entity_poly.entity_id
_entity_poly.type
_entity_poly.pdbx_seq_one_letter_code
_entity_poly.pdbx_strand_id
1 'polypeptide(L)'
;MDGSFRGHRGGSEMGQGLNIKCMQVAATVFGIPIEMVTMSEASTEKTPNAPLTGGSQGAGVHGISVKVACKEILELGFGQRISGALRYRARSTSSESEHSPPTDRSSRKLRLKWN
;
A
#
# COMPACT_ATOMS: atom_id res chain seq x y z
N MET A 1 -8.94 13.13 10.65
CA MET A 1 -8.35 11.82 10.28
C MET A 1 -7.66 11.99 8.94
N ASP A 2 -6.38 11.65 8.94
CA ASP A 2 -5.34 11.74 7.90
C ASP A 2 -5.45 10.68 6.78
N GLY A 3 -6.40 9.75 6.88
CA GLY A 3 -6.65 8.74 5.85
C GLY A 3 -5.70 7.54 5.89
N SER A 4 -4.81 7.46 6.88
CA SER A 4 -3.94 6.31 7.12
C SER A 4 -4.71 5.12 7.70
N PHE A 5 -4.17 3.92 7.50
CA PHE A 5 -4.69 2.67 8.04
C PHE A 5 -3.77 2.11 9.13
N ARG A 6 -4.31 1.86 10.31
CA ARG A 6 -3.66 1.06 11.37
C ARG A 6 -4.40 -0.24 11.58
N GLY A 7 -3.66 -1.33 11.58
CA GLY A 7 -4.20 -2.67 11.81
C GLY A 7 -3.44 -3.41 12.92
N HIS A 8 -4.07 -4.49 13.37
CA HIS A 8 -3.50 -5.45 14.31
C HIS A 8 -3.60 -6.85 13.74
N ARG A 9 -2.63 -7.69 14.10
CA ARG A 9 -2.58 -9.11 13.77
C ARG A 9 -2.05 -9.88 14.97
N GLY A 10 -2.47 -11.13 15.12
CA GLY A 10 -2.11 -11.92 16.30
C GLY A 10 -0.80 -12.71 16.20
N GLY A 11 -0.26 -12.95 15.00
CA GLY A 11 1.01 -13.68 14.85
C GLY A 11 2.21 -12.82 15.21
N SER A 12 3.29 -13.41 15.71
CA SER A 12 4.53 -12.69 16.06
C SER A 12 5.40 -12.37 14.83
N GLU A 13 5.95 -11.16 14.80
CA GLU A 13 7.09 -10.81 13.92
C GLU A 13 8.39 -11.24 14.59
N MET A 14 9.25 -11.93 13.84
CA MET A 14 10.54 -12.47 14.30
C MET A 14 11.65 -12.25 13.26
N GLY A 15 11.42 -11.40 12.24
CA GLY A 15 12.35 -11.13 11.15
C GLY A 15 11.96 -11.74 9.80
N GLN A 16 10.86 -12.50 9.74
CA GLN A 16 10.34 -13.11 8.52
C GLN A 16 9.54 -12.15 7.62
N GLY A 17 9.33 -10.91 8.07
CA GLY A 17 8.64 -9.86 7.34
C GLY A 17 7.13 -10.05 7.27
N LEU A 18 6.53 -10.66 8.30
CA LEU A 18 5.08 -10.85 8.39
C LEU A 18 4.34 -9.50 8.42
N ASN A 19 4.91 -8.48 9.06
CA ASN A 19 4.34 -7.12 9.15
C ASN A 19 4.25 -6.49 7.77
N ILE A 20 5.37 -6.49 7.05
CA ILE A 20 5.46 -5.90 5.71
C ILE A 20 4.52 -6.62 4.74
N LYS A 21 4.46 -7.96 4.79
CA LYS A 21 3.51 -8.73 3.96
C LYS A 21 2.06 -8.36 4.25
N CYS A 22 1.67 -8.22 5.51
CA CYS A 22 0.31 -7.78 5.86
C CYS A 22 0.03 -6.34 5.43
N MET A 23 1.02 -5.44 5.55
CA MET A 23 0.89 -4.06 5.10
C MET A 23 0.69 -3.98 3.59
N GLN A 24 1.43 -4.77 2.80
CA GLN A 24 1.27 -4.86 1.35
C GLN A 24 -0.13 -5.33 0.96
N VAL A 25 -0.68 -6.30 1.68
CA VAL A 25 -2.07 -6.77 1.46
C VAL A 25 -3.06 -5.64 1.71
N ALA A 26 -2.98 -4.95 2.85
CA ALA A 26 -3.88 -3.85 3.17
C ALA A 26 -3.76 -2.68 2.18
N ALA A 27 -2.53 -2.28 1.84
CA ALA A 27 -2.24 -1.25 0.84
C ALA A 27 -2.87 -1.58 -0.52
N THR A 28 -2.78 -2.84 -0.95
CA THR A 28 -3.38 -3.32 -2.20
C THR A 28 -4.91 -3.28 -2.16
N VAL A 29 -5.52 -3.69 -1.05
CA VAL A 29 -6.99 -3.70 -0.92
C VAL A 29 -7.55 -2.28 -0.91
N PHE A 30 -6.91 -1.35 -0.20
CA PHE A 30 -7.37 0.04 -0.14
C PHE A 30 -6.90 0.90 -1.31
N GLY A 31 -5.91 0.47 -2.08
CA GLY A 31 -5.31 1.27 -3.15
C GLY A 31 -4.58 2.49 -2.58
N ILE A 32 -3.73 2.31 -1.57
CA ILE A 32 -2.95 3.38 -0.94
C ILE A 32 -1.46 3.03 -0.89
N PRO A 33 -0.57 4.03 -0.77
CA PRO A 33 0.85 3.78 -0.53
C PRO A 33 1.06 2.98 0.77
N ILE A 34 2.05 2.09 0.79
CA ILE A 34 2.32 1.23 1.96
C ILE A 34 2.75 2.04 3.19
N GLU A 35 3.29 3.23 2.98
CA GLU A 35 3.71 4.18 4.02
C GLU A 35 2.51 4.73 4.82
N MET A 36 1.31 4.67 4.24
CA MET A 36 0.06 5.04 4.91
C MET A 36 -0.54 3.88 5.73
N VAL A 37 0.12 2.73 5.77
CA VAL A 37 -0.32 1.51 6.44
C VAL A 37 0.62 1.22 7.59
N THR A 38 0.10 0.93 8.79
CA THR A 38 0.96 0.59 9.94
C THR A 38 0.50 -0.67 10.66
N MET A 39 1.36 -1.70 10.58
CA MET A 39 1.47 -2.90 11.41
C MET A 39 1.77 -2.58 12.88
N SER A 40 0.86 -2.85 13.81
CA SER A 40 1.25 -2.95 15.23
C SER A 40 1.71 -4.36 15.58
N GLU A 41 2.45 -4.48 16.68
CA GLU A 41 2.91 -5.77 17.20
C GLU A 41 1.75 -6.67 17.65
N ALA A 42 2.03 -7.96 17.86
CA ALA A 42 1.04 -8.90 18.35
C ALA A 42 0.66 -8.58 19.80
N SER A 43 -0.63 -8.50 20.08
CA SER A 43 -1.16 -8.33 21.44
C SER A 43 -2.42 -9.18 21.63
N THR A 44 -2.45 -9.91 22.74
CA THR A 44 -3.60 -10.74 23.13
C THR A 44 -4.83 -9.91 23.53
N GLU A 45 -4.64 -8.64 23.90
CA GLU A 45 -5.77 -7.73 24.18
C GLU A 45 -6.56 -7.40 22.92
N LYS A 46 -5.88 -7.31 21.77
CA LYS A 46 -6.48 -6.87 20.50
C LYS A 46 -6.81 -8.03 19.57
N THR A 47 -6.13 -9.16 19.72
CA THR A 47 -6.39 -10.37 18.94
C THR A 47 -6.30 -11.58 19.86
N PRO A 48 -7.36 -11.85 20.64
CA PRO A 48 -7.41 -13.05 21.49
C PRO A 48 -7.43 -14.31 20.61
N ASN A 49 -6.90 -15.41 21.14
CA ASN A 49 -6.93 -16.74 20.51
C ASN A 49 -6.30 -16.81 19.10
N ALA A 50 -5.34 -15.93 18.80
CA ALA A 50 -4.60 -16.00 17.56
C ALA A 50 -3.78 -17.30 17.45
N PRO A 51 -3.71 -17.93 16.27
CA PRO A 51 -2.85 -19.09 16.06
C PRO A 51 -1.37 -18.70 16.19
N LEU A 52 -0.54 -19.65 16.63
CA LEU A 52 0.91 -19.44 16.67
C LEU A 52 1.47 -19.22 15.26
N THR A 53 2.45 -18.32 15.14
CA THR A 53 3.26 -18.23 13.91
C THR A 53 4.16 -19.47 13.83
N GLY A 54 3.77 -20.45 13.04
CA GLY A 54 4.53 -21.70 12.84
C GLY A 54 4.14 -22.42 11.56
N GLY A 55 4.91 -23.47 11.19
CA GLY A 55 4.60 -24.33 10.05
C GLY A 55 4.57 -23.62 8.68
N SER A 56 5.23 -22.46 8.55
CA SER A 56 5.18 -21.58 7.36
C SER A 56 3.78 -21.00 7.02
N GLN A 57 2.81 -21.14 7.92
CA GLN A 57 1.42 -20.73 7.65
C GLN A 57 1.12 -19.26 7.98
N GLY A 58 1.99 -18.60 8.77
CA GLY A 58 1.72 -17.27 9.31
C GLY A 58 1.38 -16.22 8.24
N ALA A 59 2.13 -16.16 7.14
CA ALA A 59 1.88 -15.16 6.09
C ALA A 59 0.55 -15.40 5.36
N GLY A 60 0.21 -16.66 5.08
CA GLY A 60 -1.04 -17.01 4.41
C GLY A 60 -2.26 -16.71 5.28
N VAL A 61 -2.25 -17.22 6.53
CA VAL A 61 -3.35 -17.05 7.48
C VAL A 61 -3.58 -15.57 7.79
N HIS A 62 -2.54 -14.87 8.25
CA HIS A 62 -2.71 -13.46 8.63
C HIS A 62 -2.94 -12.56 7.41
N GLY A 63 -2.35 -12.86 6.25
CA GLY A 63 -2.61 -12.13 5.01
C GLY A 63 -4.07 -12.21 4.58
N ILE A 64 -4.67 -13.40 4.63
CA ILE A 64 -6.10 -13.59 4.32
C ILE A 64 -6.97 -12.88 5.36
N SER A 65 -6.67 -13.00 6.65
CA SER A 65 -7.42 -12.29 7.70
C SER A 65 -7.42 -10.77 7.50
N VAL A 66 -6.26 -10.18 7.18
CA VAL A 66 -6.14 -8.75 6.88
C VAL A 66 -6.96 -8.39 5.64
N LYS A 67 -6.87 -9.18 4.57
CA LYS A 67 -7.66 -8.95 3.33
C LYS A 67 -9.16 -8.93 3.60
N VAL A 68 -9.67 -9.87 4.41
CA VAL A 68 -11.09 -9.93 4.78
C VAL A 68 -11.48 -8.70 5.59
N ALA A 69 -10.71 -8.33 6.62
CA ALA A 69 -10.98 -7.13 7.41
C ALA A 69 -10.98 -5.84 6.56
N CYS A 70 -10.02 -5.70 5.64
CA CYS A 70 -9.97 -4.54 4.75
C CYS A 70 -11.15 -4.47 3.78
N LYS A 71 -11.63 -5.62 3.29
CA LYS A 71 -12.84 -5.70 2.46
C LYS A 71 -14.08 -5.31 3.23
N GLU A 72 -14.24 -5.81 4.45
CA GLU A 72 -15.37 -5.44 5.32
C GLU A 72 -15.42 -3.92 5.54
N ILE A 73 -14.28 -3.27 5.79
CA ILE A 73 -14.20 -1.81 5.95
C ILE A 73 -14.63 -1.06 4.67
N LEU A 74 -14.35 -1.61 3.49
CA LEU A 74 -14.80 -1.05 2.22
C LEU A 74 -16.32 -1.21 2.03
N GLU A 75 -16.84 -2.39 2.36
CA GLU A 75 -18.27 -2.72 2.26
C GLU A 75 -19.11 -1.87 3.23
N LEU A 76 -18.61 -1.62 4.44
CA LEU A 76 -19.22 -0.70 5.41
C LEU A 76 -19.17 0.78 5.01
N GLY A 77 -18.53 1.12 3.88
CA GLY A 77 -18.47 2.49 3.35
C GLY A 77 -17.43 3.40 4.03
N PHE A 78 -16.77 2.94 5.10
CA PHE A 78 -15.71 3.69 5.78
C PHE A 78 -14.42 3.77 4.94
N GLY A 79 -14.17 2.77 4.08
CA GLY A 79 -12.95 2.69 3.28
C GLY A 79 -12.84 3.73 2.15
N GLN A 80 -13.92 4.44 1.79
CA GLN A 80 -13.91 5.49 0.75
C GLN A 80 -12.96 6.66 1.10
N ARG A 81 -12.80 6.96 2.40
CA ARG A 81 -11.90 8.02 2.88
C ARG A 81 -10.43 7.59 2.85
N ILE A 82 -10.17 6.29 2.92
CA ILE A 82 -8.84 5.69 2.88
C ILE A 82 -8.40 5.55 1.41
N SER A 83 -9.25 4.97 0.56
CA SER A 83 -8.98 4.78 -0.88
C SER A 83 -8.95 6.08 -1.69
N GLY A 84 -9.54 7.16 -1.16
CA GLY A 84 -9.55 8.48 -1.77
C GLY A 84 -8.18 9.13 -1.97
N ALA A 85 -7.12 8.63 -1.30
CA ALA A 85 -5.76 9.15 -1.47
C ALA A 85 -5.26 9.08 -2.92
N LEU A 86 -5.74 8.11 -3.72
CA LEU A 86 -5.41 8.03 -5.15
C LEU A 86 -6.01 9.17 -5.97
N ARG A 87 -7.17 9.74 -5.57
CA ARG A 87 -7.80 10.88 -6.27
C ARG A 87 -7.03 12.18 -6.05
N TYR A 88 -6.28 12.30 -4.95
CA TYR A 88 -5.44 13.48 -4.69
C TYR A 88 -4.23 13.52 -5.64
N ARG A 89 -3.55 12.38 -5.86
CA ARG A 89 -2.37 12.30 -6.75
C ARG A 89 -2.72 12.53 -8.22
N ALA A 90 -3.86 12.02 -8.69
CA ALA A 90 -4.33 12.23 -10.07
C ALA A 90 -4.62 13.72 -10.39
N ARG A 91 -4.95 14.53 -9.38
CA ARG A 91 -5.17 15.97 -9.52
C ARG A 91 -3.86 16.78 -9.51
N SER A 92 -2.84 16.32 -8.78
CA SER A 92 -1.51 16.97 -8.77
C SER A 92 -0.69 16.71 -10.03
N THR A 93 -0.93 15.62 -10.75
CA THR A 93 -0.23 15.32 -12.02
C THR A 93 -0.88 15.95 -13.25
N SER A 94 -2.00 16.67 -13.08
CA SER A 94 -2.69 17.40 -14.15
C SER A 94 -2.40 18.92 -14.16
N SER A 95 -1.56 19.41 -13.23
CA SER A 95 -1.10 20.81 -13.20
C SER A 95 0.32 21.05 -13.73
N GLU A 96 0.99 20.03 -14.27
CA GLU A 96 2.33 20.13 -14.87
C GLU A 96 2.30 19.59 -16.30
N SER A 97 1.67 20.33 -17.22
CA SER A 97 1.79 20.02 -18.66
C SER A 97 1.66 21.20 -19.63
N GLU A 98 1.98 22.44 -19.23
CA GLU A 98 2.17 23.54 -20.20
C GLU A 98 3.50 24.27 -20.00
N HIS A 99 4.57 23.63 -20.44
CA HIS A 99 5.73 24.35 -20.97
C HIS A 99 6.34 23.56 -22.12
N SER A 100 5.74 23.69 -23.31
CA SER A 100 6.33 23.20 -24.56
C SER A 100 7.54 24.08 -24.90
N PRO A 101 8.74 23.53 -25.14
CA PRO A 101 9.86 24.31 -25.64
C PRO A 101 9.57 24.76 -27.09
N PRO A 102 10.03 25.96 -27.50
CA PRO A 102 9.78 26.47 -28.83
C PRO A 102 10.47 25.60 -29.87
N THR A 103 9.72 25.25 -30.92
CA THR A 103 10.25 24.58 -32.10
C THR A 103 11.15 25.55 -32.86
N ASP A 104 12.47 25.40 -32.76
CA ASP A 104 13.40 25.87 -33.78
C ASP A 104 13.98 24.68 -34.54
N ARG A 105 13.72 24.70 -35.85
CA ARG A 105 14.03 23.66 -36.82
C ARG A 105 15.25 24.12 -37.58
N SER A 106 16.44 23.99 -36.99
CA SER A 106 17.68 24.20 -37.73
C SER A 106 18.87 23.47 -37.11
N SER A 107 19.32 22.44 -37.83
CA SER A 107 20.74 22.12 -38.00
C SER A 107 21.54 21.59 -36.81
N ARG A 108 21.71 20.26 -36.72
CA ARG A 108 22.95 19.55 -37.13
C ARG A 108 23.01 18.12 -36.56
N LYS A 109 23.31 17.21 -37.47
CA LYS A 109 23.91 15.87 -37.29
C LYS A 109 24.69 15.73 -35.98
N LEU A 110 24.44 14.65 -35.24
CA LEU A 110 25.50 13.72 -34.85
C LEU A 110 24.89 12.35 -34.46
N ARG A 111 25.44 11.36 -35.17
CA ARG A 111 25.17 9.94 -35.22
C ARG A 111 26.16 9.27 -34.27
N LEU A 112 25.72 8.39 -33.36
CA LEU A 112 26.53 7.36 -32.65
C LEU A 112 25.52 6.38 -32.00
N LYS A 113 25.15 5.26 -32.64
CA LYS A 113 25.75 3.91 -32.50
C LYS A 113 26.04 3.52 -31.04
N TRP A 114 25.13 2.72 -30.47
CA TRP A 114 25.36 1.94 -29.26
C TRP A 114 26.21 0.71 -29.60
N ASN A 115 27.28 0.51 -28.84
CA ASN A 115 27.92 -0.79 -28.63
C ASN A 115 27.20 -1.50 -27.48
#